data_AF-A0A838IV96-F1
#
_entry.id   AF-A0A838IV96-F1
#
_cell.length_a   1.000
_cell.length_b   1.000
_cell.length_c   1.000
_cell.angle_alpha   90.00
_cell.angle_beta   90.00
_cell.angle_gamma   90.00
#
_symmetry.space_group_name_H-M   'P 1'
#
loop_
_entity.id
_entity.type
_entity.pdbx_description
1 polymer ?
#
loop_
_entity_poly.entity_id
_entity_poly.type
_entity_poly.pdbx_seq_one_letter_code
_entity_poly.pdbx_strand_id
1 'polypeptide(L)'
;MGALKPKASALAGYVIGVYGSGGAPWHHLALAAAHGAEVRPVRAYDVAAGRLEGVDALIVPGGGATAMAGLLAPLGADGTAAIRAWVRRGGTYVASCAGSVLPLALAGAADAALPFARALRMLDVPLANPGDATLGGLSSPGVGRIRVRVDREHPYARGLPEQVELIHYNGPLFDLRAAPPGVRAFAWPTAPTDAFTAAEAFLPEGAESRTPTTIERCIAAGAATGIEAAFGDGRVVLFGSHPEFGLGPLLLGWGAGADLLVAALAHRPPRSERGREPGFGWSVSQEHAGRSAPELAAGAVDDLHRMSARFAALAQKPPDAWLDDTHAARFHGRDARSAWHDDTRAAAHVATAAALDLATLAPDATSVDTPWLDDAARADQDFGAMGLTQLVGRIDAMLSAAEGAAERPPRRPVHAYDLFDEHPYHLAVASYLSAAGLSAAALLVVATIAARRGVIGPHAAASLWAETAS
;
A
#
# COMPACT_ATOMS: atom_id res chain seq x y z
N MET A 1 -18.41 18.56 -5.53
CA MET A 1 -17.96 17.16 -5.67
C MET A 1 -18.88 16.34 -4.79
N GLY A 2 -19.57 15.33 -5.31
CA GLY A 2 -20.45 14.50 -4.49
C GLY A 2 -19.65 13.36 -3.87
N ALA A 3 -19.89 13.06 -2.59
CA ALA A 3 -19.34 11.91 -1.90
C ALA A 3 -19.42 10.66 -2.78
N LEU A 4 -18.27 10.03 -3.02
CA LEU A 4 -18.21 8.72 -3.64
C LEU A 4 -18.84 7.73 -2.67
N LYS A 5 -20.14 7.44 -2.86
CA LYS A 5 -20.73 6.25 -2.25
C LYS A 5 -20.09 5.03 -2.91
N PRO A 6 -19.79 3.95 -2.17
CA PRO A 6 -19.34 2.72 -2.79
C PRO A 6 -20.31 2.35 -3.91
N LYS A 7 -19.82 2.29 -5.15
CA LYS A 7 -20.54 1.64 -6.25
C LYS A 7 -20.59 0.16 -5.88
N ALA A 8 -21.67 -0.22 -5.19
CA ALA A 8 -21.83 -1.57 -4.67
C ALA A 8 -21.68 -2.57 -5.84
N SER A 9 -20.87 -3.62 -5.62
CA SER A 9 -20.71 -4.82 -6.45
C SER A 9 -19.87 -4.76 -7.75
N ALA A 10 -19.05 -3.73 -7.97
CA ALA A 10 -18.18 -3.68 -9.17
C ALA A 10 -17.24 -4.89 -9.31
N LEU A 11 -16.89 -5.53 -8.20
CA LEU A 11 -16.06 -6.75 -8.14
C LEU A 11 -16.83 -7.96 -7.57
N ALA A 12 -18.17 -7.93 -7.54
CA ALA A 12 -18.94 -9.07 -7.05
C ALA A 12 -18.68 -10.34 -7.89
N GLY A 13 -18.41 -11.45 -7.21
CA GLY A 13 -18.05 -12.73 -7.83
C GLY A 13 -16.58 -12.85 -8.24
N TYR A 14 -15.77 -11.81 -7.99
CA TYR A 14 -14.32 -11.82 -8.20
C TYR A 14 -13.62 -12.33 -6.95
N VAL A 15 -12.56 -13.10 -7.17
CA VAL A 15 -11.60 -13.51 -6.13
C VAL A 15 -10.29 -12.76 -6.37
N ILE A 16 -9.95 -11.83 -5.49
CA ILE A 16 -8.75 -10.98 -5.63
C ILE A 16 -7.70 -11.42 -4.60
N GLY A 17 -6.56 -11.88 -5.11
CA GLY A 17 -5.38 -12.13 -4.29
C GLY A 17 -4.57 -10.85 -4.12
N VAL A 18 -4.10 -10.57 -2.91
CA VAL A 18 -3.13 -9.49 -2.65
C VAL A 18 -1.90 -10.09 -2.01
N TYR A 19 -0.74 -9.92 -2.63
CA TYR A 19 0.51 -10.44 -2.08
C TYR A 19 0.78 -9.86 -0.70
N GLY A 20 0.97 -10.74 0.29
CA GLY A 20 0.98 -10.40 1.72
C GLY A 20 2.23 -10.87 2.46
N SER A 21 3.23 -11.41 1.77
CA SER A 21 4.54 -11.74 2.38
C SER A 21 5.49 -10.53 2.48
N GLY A 22 5.11 -9.38 1.93
CA GLY A 22 5.85 -8.12 2.06
C GLY A 22 4.97 -6.93 1.70
N GLY A 23 5.36 -5.73 2.12
CA GLY A 23 4.69 -4.48 1.75
C GLY A 23 3.46 -4.12 2.58
N ALA A 24 2.58 -3.30 2.01
CA ALA A 24 1.34 -2.84 2.67
C ALA A 24 0.09 -3.28 1.89
N PRO A 25 -0.48 -4.47 2.18
CA PRO A 25 -1.58 -5.03 1.40
C PRO A 25 -2.96 -4.50 1.78
N TRP A 26 -3.10 -3.84 2.94
CA TRP A 26 -4.41 -3.58 3.57
C TRP A 26 -5.32 -2.66 2.78
N HIS A 27 -4.77 -1.61 2.15
CA HIS A 27 -5.57 -0.70 1.30
C HIS A 27 -6.17 -1.44 0.11
N HIS A 28 -5.39 -2.30 -0.56
CA HIS A 28 -5.87 -3.12 -1.66
C HIS A 28 -6.95 -4.12 -1.22
N LEU A 29 -6.71 -4.81 -0.10
CA LEU A 29 -7.66 -5.78 0.45
C LEU A 29 -8.99 -5.12 0.81
N ALA A 30 -8.95 -4.02 1.55
CA ALA A 30 -10.16 -3.31 1.98
C ALA A 30 -10.90 -2.69 0.78
N LEU A 31 -10.19 -2.08 -0.17
CA LEU A 31 -10.81 -1.51 -1.35
C LEU A 31 -11.53 -2.59 -2.18
N ALA A 32 -10.84 -3.69 -2.49
CA ALA A 32 -11.44 -4.77 -3.27
C ALA A 32 -12.65 -5.39 -2.54
N ALA A 33 -12.55 -5.61 -1.21
CA ALA A 33 -13.66 -6.13 -0.40
C ALA A 33 -14.85 -5.18 -0.36
N ALA A 34 -14.62 -3.87 -0.19
CA ALA A 34 -15.67 -2.85 -0.19
C ALA A 34 -16.41 -2.75 -1.53
N HIS A 35 -15.78 -3.17 -2.62
CA HIS A 35 -16.39 -3.27 -3.95
C HIS A 35 -16.96 -4.68 -4.27
N GLY A 36 -17.01 -5.57 -3.28
CA GLY A 36 -17.72 -6.86 -3.34
C GLY A 36 -16.86 -8.06 -3.72
N ALA A 37 -15.54 -7.93 -3.80
CA ALA A 37 -14.66 -9.06 -4.07
C ALA A 37 -14.52 -9.99 -2.86
N GLU A 38 -14.35 -11.29 -3.11
CA GLU A 38 -13.71 -12.17 -2.15
C GLU A 38 -12.20 -11.89 -2.16
N VAL A 39 -11.67 -11.36 -1.06
CA VAL A 39 -10.24 -11.01 -0.96
C VAL A 39 -9.45 -12.06 -0.18
N ARG A 40 -8.21 -12.30 -0.63
CA ARG A 40 -7.29 -13.28 -0.05
C ARG A 40 -5.88 -12.69 0.06
N PRO A 41 -5.28 -12.63 1.27
CA PRO A 41 -3.85 -12.47 1.40
C PRO A 41 -3.11 -13.66 0.75
N VAL A 42 -2.21 -13.38 -0.18
CA VAL A 42 -1.43 -14.39 -0.91
C VAL A 42 0.01 -14.37 -0.41
N ARG A 43 0.49 -15.48 0.13
CA ARG A 43 1.87 -15.59 0.62
C ARG A 43 2.77 -16.32 -0.37
N ALA A 44 4.07 -16.19 -0.20
CA ALA A 44 5.04 -16.82 -1.09
C ALA A 44 4.88 -18.35 -1.18
N TYR A 45 4.50 -19.00 -0.09
CA TYR A 45 4.28 -20.44 -0.11
C TYR A 45 2.88 -20.83 -0.65
N ASP A 46 1.91 -19.91 -0.70
CA ASP A 46 0.69 -20.11 -1.49
C ASP A 46 1.01 -20.09 -3.00
N VAL A 47 1.93 -19.19 -3.40
CA VAL A 47 2.47 -19.16 -4.77
C VAL A 47 3.20 -20.46 -5.10
N ALA A 48 4.09 -20.91 -4.21
CA ALA A 48 4.82 -22.18 -4.38
C ALA A 48 3.87 -23.39 -4.47
N ALA A 49 2.75 -23.35 -3.75
CA ALA A 49 1.72 -24.37 -3.78
C ALA A 49 0.75 -24.26 -4.99
N GLY A 50 0.99 -23.34 -5.93
CA GLY A 50 0.17 -23.18 -7.13
C GLY A 50 -1.21 -22.54 -6.91
N ARG A 51 -1.46 -21.93 -5.75
CA ARG A 51 -2.79 -21.42 -5.36
C ARG A 51 -3.23 -20.16 -6.12
N LEU A 52 -2.35 -19.57 -6.93
CA LEU A 52 -2.72 -18.50 -7.86
C LEU A 52 -3.80 -18.93 -8.86
N GLU A 53 -3.97 -20.22 -9.10
CA GLU A 53 -5.09 -20.72 -9.92
C GLU A 53 -6.46 -20.47 -9.28
N GLY A 54 -6.52 -20.21 -7.97
CA GLY A 54 -7.74 -19.90 -7.25
C GLY A 54 -8.09 -18.42 -7.19
N VAL A 55 -7.32 -17.53 -7.81
CA VAL A 55 -7.60 -16.08 -7.85
C VAL A 55 -7.75 -15.59 -9.27
N ASP A 56 -8.56 -14.55 -9.45
CA ASP A 56 -8.80 -13.95 -10.76
C ASP A 56 -7.77 -12.87 -11.10
N ALA A 57 -7.23 -12.20 -10.09
CA ALA A 57 -6.13 -11.26 -10.20
C ALA A 57 -5.23 -11.37 -8.97
N LEU A 58 -3.93 -11.12 -9.17
CA LEU A 58 -2.95 -10.95 -8.11
C LEU A 58 -2.51 -9.50 -8.09
N ILE A 59 -2.76 -8.83 -6.98
CA ILE A 59 -2.21 -7.50 -6.69
C ILE A 59 -0.87 -7.68 -5.97
N VAL A 60 0.18 -7.03 -6.46
CA VAL A 60 1.45 -6.90 -5.74
C VAL A 60 1.59 -5.46 -5.22
N PRO A 61 1.62 -5.25 -3.90
CA PRO A 61 1.55 -3.91 -3.31
C PRO A 61 2.88 -3.14 -3.48
N GLY A 62 2.89 -1.91 -2.98
CA GLY A 62 4.13 -1.18 -2.69
C GLY A 62 5.00 -1.90 -1.64
N GLY A 63 6.25 -1.45 -1.52
CA GLY A 63 7.27 -2.12 -0.70
C GLY A 63 7.09 -1.90 0.81
N GLY A 64 7.78 -2.75 1.60
CA GLY A 64 7.92 -2.62 3.05
C GLY A 64 9.12 -1.74 3.42
N ALA A 65 9.73 -2.01 4.58
CA ALA A 65 10.94 -1.30 5.00
C ALA A 65 12.14 -1.55 4.08
N THR A 66 12.19 -2.70 3.42
CA THR A 66 13.24 -3.08 2.47
C THR A 66 12.80 -2.98 1.01
N ALA A 67 11.72 -2.23 0.75
CA ALA A 67 11.19 -1.92 -0.58
C ALA A 67 10.96 -3.18 -1.46
N MET A 68 11.56 -3.24 -2.65
CA MET A 68 11.44 -4.37 -3.59
C MET A 68 12.08 -5.65 -3.06
N ALA A 69 13.15 -5.55 -2.26
CA ALA A 69 13.85 -6.72 -1.74
C ALA A 69 12.95 -7.55 -0.82
N GLY A 70 12.18 -6.88 0.04
CA GLY A 70 11.22 -7.53 0.95
C GLY A 70 10.04 -8.20 0.24
N LEU A 71 9.66 -7.71 -0.95
CA LEU A 71 8.66 -8.39 -1.79
C LEU A 71 9.23 -9.65 -2.47
N LEU A 72 10.52 -9.66 -2.80
CA LEU A 72 11.15 -10.74 -3.55
C LEU A 72 11.74 -11.83 -2.66
N ALA A 73 12.28 -11.48 -1.49
CA ALA A 73 13.01 -12.41 -0.64
C ALA A 73 12.17 -13.64 -0.26
N PRO A 74 10.89 -13.52 0.16
CA PRO A 74 10.07 -14.70 0.46
C PRO A 74 9.74 -15.55 -0.78
N LEU A 75 9.65 -14.95 -1.96
CA LEU A 75 9.33 -15.65 -3.22
C LEU A 75 10.52 -16.44 -3.77
N GLY A 76 11.72 -15.86 -3.66
CA GLY A 76 12.91 -16.37 -4.36
C GLY A 76 12.72 -16.44 -5.88
N ALA A 77 13.62 -17.15 -6.56
CA ALA A 77 13.57 -17.35 -8.01
C ALA A 77 12.36 -18.20 -8.46
N ASP A 78 11.98 -19.20 -7.66
CA ASP A 78 10.91 -20.14 -8.02
C ASP A 78 9.53 -19.49 -7.89
N GLY A 79 9.28 -18.75 -6.80
CA GLY A 79 8.02 -18.05 -6.60
C GLY A 79 7.80 -16.94 -7.64
N THR A 80 8.86 -16.19 -7.97
CA THR A 80 8.81 -15.18 -9.03
C THR A 80 8.55 -15.79 -10.41
N ALA A 81 9.22 -16.90 -10.74
CA ALA A 81 8.96 -17.65 -11.97
C ALA A 81 7.53 -18.22 -12.02
N ALA A 82 6.99 -18.68 -10.88
CA ALA A 82 5.63 -19.19 -10.77
C ALA A 82 4.58 -18.11 -11.04
N ILE A 83 4.73 -16.91 -10.48
CA ILE A 83 3.86 -15.76 -10.79
C ILE A 83 3.90 -15.47 -12.29
N ARG A 84 5.10 -15.33 -12.86
CA ARG A 84 5.27 -15.05 -14.30
C ARG A 84 4.62 -16.11 -15.18
N ALA A 85 4.78 -17.39 -14.83
CA ALA A 85 4.17 -18.49 -15.57
C ALA A 85 2.63 -18.48 -15.47
N TRP A 86 2.08 -18.12 -14.31
CA TRP A 86 0.64 -17.95 -14.12
C TRP A 86 0.09 -16.80 -14.97
N VAL A 87 0.75 -15.63 -14.98
CA VAL A 87 0.34 -14.51 -15.86
C VAL A 87 0.39 -14.94 -17.32
N ARG A 88 1.47 -15.57 -17.76
CA ARG A 88 1.61 -16.04 -19.16
C ARG A 88 0.45 -16.92 -19.64
N ARG A 89 -0.17 -17.69 -18.73
CA ARG A 89 -1.30 -18.59 -19.04
C ARG A 89 -2.68 -17.96 -18.85
N GLY A 90 -2.77 -16.64 -18.68
CA GLY A 90 -4.06 -15.94 -18.54
C GLY A 90 -4.30 -15.31 -17.17
N GLY A 91 -3.32 -15.30 -16.27
CA GLY A 91 -3.39 -14.55 -15.02
C GLY A 91 -3.37 -13.03 -15.23
N THR A 92 -3.93 -12.28 -14.29
CA THR A 92 -3.89 -10.81 -14.28
C THR A 92 -3.01 -10.32 -13.13
N TYR A 93 -1.88 -9.69 -13.46
CA TYR A 93 -0.98 -9.04 -12.52
C TYR A 93 -1.31 -7.55 -12.44
N VAL A 94 -1.64 -7.07 -11.25
CA VAL A 94 -1.84 -5.64 -10.97
C VAL A 94 -0.83 -5.22 -9.91
N ALA A 95 -0.23 -4.04 -10.02
CA ALA A 95 0.69 -3.59 -8.99
C ALA A 95 0.72 -2.08 -8.80
N SER A 96 1.19 -1.67 -7.62
CA SER A 96 1.46 -0.28 -7.24
C SER A 96 2.93 -0.13 -6.79
N CYS A 97 3.55 1.02 -7.06
CA CYS A 97 4.89 1.38 -6.58
C CYS A 97 5.96 0.28 -6.78
N ALA A 98 6.52 -0.28 -5.70
CA ALA A 98 7.57 -1.30 -5.75
C ALA A 98 7.14 -2.54 -6.55
N GLY A 99 5.90 -3.00 -6.38
CA GLY A 99 5.35 -4.10 -7.17
C GLY A 99 5.37 -3.81 -8.67
N SER A 100 5.25 -2.54 -9.07
CA SER A 100 5.31 -2.13 -10.49
C SER A 100 6.71 -2.11 -11.07
N VAL A 101 7.75 -2.15 -10.24
CA VAL A 101 9.15 -2.26 -10.68
C VAL A 101 9.51 -3.71 -11.02
N LEU A 102 9.03 -4.66 -10.23
CA LEU A 102 9.42 -6.07 -10.31
C LEU A 102 9.24 -6.74 -11.68
N PRO A 103 8.18 -6.45 -12.47
CA PRO A 103 8.00 -7.09 -13.77
C PRO A 103 8.77 -6.40 -14.90
N LEU A 104 9.53 -5.33 -14.62
CA LEU A 104 10.27 -4.58 -15.64
C LEU A 104 11.65 -5.18 -15.93
N ALA A 105 12.20 -4.82 -17.08
CA ALA A 105 13.60 -5.05 -17.41
C ALA A 105 14.50 -4.05 -16.65
N LEU A 106 14.99 -4.44 -15.48
CA LEU A 106 15.97 -3.65 -14.73
C LEU A 106 17.35 -3.73 -15.39
N ALA A 107 18.19 -2.71 -15.15
CA ALA A 107 19.55 -2.62 -15.65
C ALA A 107 20.52 -2.09 -14.58
N GLY A 108 21.82 -2.33 -14.78
CA GLY A 108 22.88 -1.78 -13.92
C GLY A 108 22.78 -2.26 -12.46
N ALA A 109 22.97 -1.34 -11.52
CA ALA A 109 22.98 -1.64 -10.08
C ALA A 109 21.65 -2.21 -9.57
N ALA A 110 20.52 -1.78 -10.17
CA ALA A 110 19.18 -2.27 -9.82
C ALA A 110 19.04 -3.78 -10.10
N ASP A 111 19.48 -4.21 -11.27
CA ASP A 111 19.45 -5.61 -11.70
C ASP A 111 20.40 -6.49 -10.86
N ALA A 112 21.55 -5.94 -10.44
CA ALA A 112 22.46 -6.63 -9.54
C ALA A 112 21.90 -6.77 -8.11
N ALA A 113 21.18 -5.77 -7.61
CA ALA A 113 20.61 -5.75 -6.26
C ALA A 113 19.35 -6.62 -6.13
N LEU A 114 18.61 -6.86 -7.21
CA LEU A 114 17.33 -7.57 -7.21
C LEU A 114 17.35 -8.80 -8.14
N PRO A 115 18.21 -9.81 -7.90
CA PRO A 115 18.43 -10.91 -8.84
C PRO A 115 17.17 -11.73 -9.12
N PHE A 116 16.24 -11.84 -8.15
CA PHE A 116 14.98 -12.57 -8.33
C PHE A 116 13.99 -11.85 -9.25
N ALA A 117 14.10 -10.52 -9.43
CA ALA A 117 13.24 -9.79 -10.37
C ALA A 117 13.41 -10.28 -11.81
N ARG A 118 14.60 -10.78 -12.18
CA ARG A 118 14.87 -11.35 -13.51
C ARG A 118 13.92 -12.50 -13.86
N ALA A 119 13.56 -13.33 -12.88
CA ALA A 119 12.63 -14.44 -13.08
C ALA A 119 11.17 -13.98 -13.18
N LEU A 120 10.83 -12.79 -12.68
CA LEU A 120 9.51 -12.17 -12.80
C LEU A 120 9.34 -11.29 -14.05
N ARG A 121 10.43 -10.87 -14.73
CA ARG A 121 10.38 -9.94 -15.88
C ARG A 121 9.31 -10.33 -16.91
N MET A 122 8.41 -9.38 -17.18
CA MET A 122 7.32 -9.47 -18.14
C MET A 122 7.38 -8.37 -19.20
N LEU A 123 7.85 -7.16 -18.84
CA LEU A 123 7.81 -5.98 -19.71
C LEU A 123 9.19 -5.34 -19.90
N ASP A 124 9.45 -4.87 -21.12
CA ASP A 124 10.69 -4.17 -21.49
C ASP A 124 10.47 -2.65 -21.55
N VAL A 125 9.87 -2.10 -20.50
CA VAL A 125 9.58 -0.66 -20.38
C VAL A 125 10.64 -0.01 -19.49
N PRO A 126 11.41 0.98 -19.99
CA PRO A 126 12.37 1.69 -19.17
C PRO A 126 11.70 2.57 -18.11
N LEU A 127 12.41 2.74 -17.00
CA LEU A 127 12.06 3.72 -15.99
C LEU A 127 12.43 5.13 -16.46
N ALA A 128 11.55 6.10 -16.23
CA ALA A 128 11.81 7.52 -16.46
C ALA A 128 12.58 8.17 -15.30
N ASN A 129 12.65 7.50 -14.15
CA ASN A 129 13.38 7.92 -12.95
C ASN A 129 14.37 6.84 -12.47
N PRO A 130 15.31 6.37 -13.32
CA PRO A 130 16.33 5.44 -12.87
C PRO A 130 17.22 6.13 -11.83
N GLY A 131 17.62 5.38 -10.80
CA GLY A 131 18.52 5.84 -9.76
C GLY A 131 19.47 4.74 -9.31
N ASP A 132 20.14 4.99 -8.19
CA ASP A 132 21.02 3.99 -7.57
C ASP A 132 20.21 2.92 -6.80
N ALA A 133 20.93 2.00 -6.17
CA ALA A 133 20.34 0.87 -5.46
C ALA A 133 19.60 1.25 -4.16
N THR A 134 19.69 2.49 -3.68
CA THR A 134 19.15 2.92 -2.37
C THR A 134 17.63 2.74 -2.29
N LEU A 135 16.93 2.94 -3.41
CA LEU A 135 15.51 2.58 -3.57
C LEU A 135 15.35 1.53 -4.67
N GLY A 136 16.21 0.50 -4.63
CA GLY A 136 16.21 -0.63 -5.56
C GLY A 136 16.28 -0.25 -7.03
N GLY A 137 17.05 0.79 -7.36
CA GLY A 137 17.24 1.26 -8.73
C GLY A 137 16.43 2.48 -9.13
N LEU A 138 15.66 3.07 -8.21
CA LEU A 138 14.86 4.25 -8.46
C LEU A 138 15.50 5.51 -7.89
N SER A 139 15.44 6.60 -8.65
CA SER A 139 15.58 7.93 -8.09
C SER A 139 14.19 8.36 -7.63
N SER A 140 14.03 8.62 -6.33
CA SER A 140 12.72 9.00 -5.79
C SER A 140 12.23 10.29 -6.46
N PRO A 141 10.98 10.31 -7.00
CA PRO A 141 10.36 11.55 -7.43
C PRO A 141 9.87 12.41 -6.25
N GLY A 142 9.66 11.80 -5.08
CA GLY A 142 9.07 12.41 -3.90
C GLY A 142 7.88 11.65 -3.32
N VAL A 143 7.23 12.24 -2.34
CA VAL A 143 6.09 11.68 -1.60
C VAL A 143 4.99 12.73 -1.43
N GLY A 144 3.76 12.38 -1.80
CA GLY A 144 2.56 13.18 -1.55
C GLY A 144 1.55 13.15 -2.70
N ARG A 145 0.67 14.15 -2.76
CA ARG A 145 -0.38 14.20 -3.78
C ARG A 145 0.12 14.77 -5.11
N ILE A 146 -0.22 14.11 -6.21
CA ILE A 146 0.06 14.59 -7.56
C ILE A 146 -1.23 14.68 -8.38
N ARG A 147 -1.29 15.63 -9.31
CA ARG A 147 -2.34 15.69 -10.33
C ARG A 147 -1.99 14.79 -11.50
N VAL A 148 -2.93 13.98 -11.93
CA VAL A 148 -2.76 12.96 -12.96
C VAL A 148 -3.84 13.12 -14.01
N ARG A 149 -3.43 13.28 -15.27
CA ARG A 149 -4.33 13.20 -16.42
C ARG A 149 -4.55 11.73 -16.76
N VAL A 150 -5.80 11.34 -17.01
CA VAL A 150 -6.17 9.97 -17.40
C VAL A 150 -6.74 9.93 -18.82
N ASP A 151 -6.51 8.83 -19.53
CA ASP A 151 -7.14 8.58 -20.83
C ASP A 151 -8.58 8.11 -20.64
N ARG A 152 -9.56 9.00 -20.83
CA ARG A 152 -10.99 8.72 -20.60
C ARG A 152 -11.58 7.69 -21.58
N GLU A 153 -10.91 7.44 -22.71
CA GLU A 153 -11.28 6.37 -23.64
C GLU A 153 -10.80 5.00 -23.15
N HIS A 154 -9.79 4.99 -22.27
CA HIS A 154 -9.30 3.77 -21.65
C HIS A 154 -10.36 3.15 -20.74
N PRO A 155 -10.60 1.81 -20.80
CA PRO A 155 -11.59 1.14 -19.96
C PRO A 155 -11.46 1.43 -18.46
N TYR A 156 -10.23 1.63 -17.97
CA TYR A 156 -9.95 1.89 -16.55
C TYR A 156 -10.37 3.29 -16.08
N ALA A 157 -10.43 4.28 -16.97
CA ALA A 157 -10.75 5.65 -16.62
C ALA A 157 -12.10 6.13 -17.20
N ARG A 158 -12.87 5.22 -17.80
CA ARG A 158 -14.17 5.54 -18.36
C ARG A 158 -15.12 6.06 -17.27
N GLY A 159 -15.65 7.26 -17.47
CA GLY A 159 -16.56 7.91 -16.53
C GLY A 159 -15.86 8.63 -15.37
N LEU A 160 -14.52 8.61 -15.31
CA LEU A 160 -13.74 9.45 -14.40
C LEU A 160 -13.54 10.86 -15.01
N PRO A 161 -13.27 11.87 -14.16
CA PRO A 161 -12.79 13.16 -14.64
C PRO A 161 -11.46 13.01 -15.38
N GLU A 162 -11.18 13.92 -16.30
CA GLU A 162 -9.91 13.90 -17.07
C GLU A 162 -8.69 14.05 -16.17
N GLN A 163 -8.82 14.78 -15.07
CA GLN A 163 -7.79 14.92 -14.04
C GLN A 163 -8.29 14.31 -12.73
N VAL A 164 -7.44 13.48 -12.13
CA VAL A 164 -7.60 12.93 -10.78
C VAL A 164 -6.37 13.26 -9.95
N GLU A 165 -6.50 13.16 -8.64
CA GLU A 165 -5.34 13.18 -7.74
C GLU A 165 -5.00 11.76 -7.29
N LEU A 166 -3.70 11.45 -7.24
CA LEU A 166 -3.17 10.20 -6.70
C LEU A 166 -2.14 10.51 -5.61
N ILE A 167 -2.02 9.62 -4.62
CA ILE A 167 -0.83 9.61 -3.77
C ILE A 167 0.32 8.98 -4.56
N HIS A 168 1.43 9.70 -4.65
CA HIS A 168 2.70 9.18 -5.14
C HIS A 168 3.64 8.99 -3.96
N TYR A 169 4.32 7.84 -3.90
CA TYR A 169 5.24 7.53 -2.81
C TYR A 169 6.45 6.78 -3.38
N ASN A 170 7.44 7.53 -3.86
CA ASN A 170 8.70 7.02 -4.44
C ASN A 170 8.56 6.05 -5.62
N GLY A 171 7.38 5.93 -6.22
CA GLY A 171 7.11 4.88 -7.19
C GLY A 171 7.77 5.10 -8.56
N PRO A 172 7.78 4.08 -9.43
CA PRO A 172 8.34 4.21 -10.76
C PRO A 172 7.47 5.13 -11.63
N LEU A 173 8.11 5.87 -12.53
CA LEU A 173 7.46 6.48 -13.69
C LEU A 173 8.01 5.81 -14.94
N PHE A 174 7.19 5.65 -15.97
CA PHE A 174 7.49 4.82 -17.14
C PHE A 174 7.84 5.69 -18.35
N ASP A 175 8.97 5.42 -19.00
CA ASP A 175 9.36 6.08 -20.25
C ASP A 175 8.75 5.35 -21.44
N LEU A 176 7.72 5.95 -22.04
CA LEU A 176 7.01 5.37 -23.18
C LEU A 176 7.71 5.59 -24.51
N ARG A 177 8.69 6.49 -24.60
CA ARG A 177 9.37 6.81 -25.88
C ARG A 177 10.18 5.61 -26.38
N ALA A 178 10.64 4.78 -25.45
CA ALA A 178 11.38 3.55 -25.70
C ALA A 178 10.58 2.29 -25.35
N ALA A 179 9.28 2.41 -25.05
CA ALA A 179 8.45 1.24 -24.74
C ALA A 179 8.17 0.42 -26.01
N PRO A 180 8.14 -0.92 -25.91
CA PRO A 180 7.83 -1.79 -27.03
C PRO A 180 6.38 -1.61 -27.49
N PRO A 181 6.06 -1.97 -28.75
CA PRO A 181 4.69 -2.01 -29.24
C PRO A 181 3.79 -2.87 -28.32
N GLY A 182 2.56 -2.42 -28.08
CA GLY A 182 1.58 -3.13 -27.26
C GLY A 182 1.52 -2.70 -25.80
N VAL A 183 2.45 -1.87 -25.33
CA VAL A 183 2.31 -1.16 -24.05
C VAL A 183 1.42 0.06 -24.27
N ARG A 184 0.36 0.18 -23.45
CA ARG A 184 -0.57 1.31 -23.50
C ARG A 184 -0.53 2.05 -22.17
N ALA A 185 -0.26 3.35 -22.21
CA ALA A 185 -0.41 4.19 -21.04
C ALA A 185 -1.83 4.71 -20.92
N PHE A 186 -2.28 4.88 -19.69
CA PHE A 186 -3.63 5.37 -19.38
C PHE A 186 -3.63 6.48 -18.31
N ALA A 187 -2.48 6.80 -17.71
CA ALA A 187 -2.35 7.84 -16.69
C ALA A 187 -0.98 8.52 -16.73
N TRP A 188 -0.96 9.86 -16.67
CA TRP A 188 0.24 10.69 -16.73
C TRP A 188 0.25 11.74 -15.61
N PRO A 189 1.30 11.80 -14.77
CA PRO A 189 1.47 12.93 -13.85
C PRO A 189 1.56 14.23 -14.64
N THR A 190 0.95 15.29 -14.13
CA THR A 190 0.91 16.61 -14.78
C THR A 190 1.49 17.71 -13.90
N ALA A 191 1.34 17.60 -12.57
CA ALA A 191 1.94 18.51 -11.61
C ALA A 191 1.95 17.88 -10.20
N PRO A 192 2.94 18.18 -9.35
CA PRO A 192 2.79 18.03 -7.90
C PRO A 192 1.74 19.04 -7.37
N THR A 193 1.13 18.73 -6.22
CA THR A 193 0.31 19.70 -5.48
C THR A 193 1.07 20.26 -4.28
N ASP A 194 0.47 21.18 -3.53
CA ASP A 194 1.07 21.71 -2.29
C ASP A 194 1.22 20.63 -1.19
N ALA A 195 0.48 19.53 -1.31
CA ALA A 195 0.58 18.35 -0.44
C ALA A 195 1.61 17.32 -0.97
N PHE A 196 2.62 17.78 -1.71
CA PHE A 196 3.72 16.96 -2.23
C PHE A 196 5.07 17.48 -1.74
N THR A 197 5.93 16.58 -1.30
CA THR A 197 7.34 16.87 -1.05
C THR A 197 8.18 16.16 -2.10
N ALA A 198 8.87 16.92 -2.95
CA ALA A 198 9.89 16.34 -3.85
C ALA A 198 11.03 15.73 -3.03
N ALA A 199 11.68 14.69 -3.56
CA ALA A 199 12.74 14.00 -2.83
C ALA A 199 13.92 14.92 -2.48
N GLU A 200 14.23 15.86 -3.38
CA GLU A 200 15.23 16.91 -3.19
C GLU A 200 14.88 17.91 -2.07
N ALA A 201 13.65 17.88 -1.55
CA ALA A 201 13.16 18.76 -0.48
C ALA A 201 12.81 18.01 0.82
N PHE A 202 13.14 16.71 0.93
CA PHE A 202 12.85 15.95 2.16
C PHE A 202 13.66 16.46 3.36
N LEU A 203 14.92 16.86 3.15
CA LEU A 203 15.77 17.47 4.17
C LEU A 203 16.23 18.86 3.68
N PRO A 204 16.35 19.85 4.56
CA PRO A 204 16.70 21.24 4.19
C PRO A 204 18.16 21.40 3.74
N GLU A 205 19.05 20.50 4.16
CA GLU A 205 20.48 20.55 3.88
C GLU A 205 20.94 19.21 3.27
N GLY A 206 21.09 19.18 1.94
CA GLY A 206 21.57 18.00 1.20
C GLY A 206 20.95 17.94 -0.20
N ALA A 207 21.78 18.09 -1.23
CA ALA A 207 21.41 18.39 -2.61
C ALA A 207 20.49 19.62 -2.71
N GLU A 208 21.11 20.79 -2.87
CA GLU A 208 20.52 22.05 -3.33
C GLU A 208 19.20 21.83 -4.07
N SER A 209 18.21 22.69 -3.82
CA SER A 209 17.00 22.96 -4.62
C SER A 209 17.19 22.76 -6.14
N ARG A 210 17.39 21.51 -6.57
CA ARG A 210 17.84 21.14 -7.91
C ARG A 210 16.59 21.20 -8.75
N THR A 211 16.39 22.37 -9.32
CA THR A 211 15.37 22.61 -10.30
C THR A 211 15.97 22.30 -11.68
N PRO A 212 15.28 21.53 -12.53
CA PRO A 212 14.05 20.80 -12.24
C PRO A 212 14.29 19.58 -11.32
N THR A 213 13.39 19.36 -10.36
CA THR A 213 13.33 18.18 -9.46
C THR A 213 13.07 16.90 -10.26
N THR A 214 13.27 15.74 -9.64
CA THR A 214 13.08 14.44 -10.32
C THR A 214 11.67 14.29 -10.88
N ILE A 215 10.64 14.65 -10.11
CA ILE A 215 9.24 14.62 -10.59
C ILE A 215 9.01 15.58 -11.77
N GLU A 216 9.57 16.80 -11.73
CA GLU A 216 9.43 17.78 -12.80
C GLU A 216 10.11 17.31 -14.09
N ARG A 217 11.30 16.69 -13.99
CA ARG A 217 12.00 16.10 -15.14
C ARG A 217 11.18 14.98 -15.78
N CYS A 218 10.58 14.11 -14.98
CA CYS A 218 9.74 13.01 -15.50
C CYS A 218 8.45 13.52 -16.15
N ILE A 219 7.80 14.53 -15.56
CA ILE A 219 6.61 15.18 -16.15
C ILE A 219 6.98 15.82 -17.50
N ALA A 220 8.06 16.59 -17.55
CA ALA A 220 8.52 17.25 -18.77
C ALA A 220 8.88 16.24 -19.88
N ALA A 221 9.38 15.06 -19.51
CA ALA A 221 9.67 13.96 -20.44
C ALA A 221 8.41 13.21 -20.91
N GLY A 222 7.22 13.53 -20.39
CA GLY A 222 5.97 12.85 -20.72
C GLY A 222 5.86 11.44 -20.13
N ALA A 223 6.54 11.17 -19.02
CA ALA A 223 6.50 9.87 -18.36
C ALA A 223 5.08 9.50 -17.93
N ALA A 224 4.74 8.22 -17.95
CA ALA A 224 3.47 7.72 -17.45
C ALA A 224 3.57 7.23 -16.01
N THR A 225 2.44 7.25 -15.29
CA THR A 225 2.30 6.59 -13.98
C THR A 225 1.33 5.41 -14.02
N GLY A 226 0.63 5.19 -15.14
CA GLY A 226 -0.22 4.01 -15.33
C GLY A 226 -0.03 3.42 -16.72
N ILE A 227 0.36 2.16 -16.79
CA ILE A 227 0.53 1.41 -18.04
C ILE A 227 -0.11 0.02 -17.98
N GLU A 228 -0.53 -0.49 -19.12
CA GLU A 228 -0.95 -1.87 -19.29
C GLU A 228 -0.27 -2.53 -20.49
N ALA A 229 -0.14 -3.85 -20.45
CA ALA A 229 0.30 -4.66 -21.57
C ALA A 229 -0.23 -6.10 -21.45
N ALA A 230 -0.36 -6.77 -22.59
CA ALA A 230 -0.57 -8.22 -22.62
C ALA A 230 0.76 -8.94 -22.34
N PHE A 231 0.68 -10.11 -21.68
CA PHE A 231 1.84 -11.00 -21.50
C PHE A 231 1.41 -12.46 -21.63
N GLY A 232 1.76 -13.09 -22.75
CA GLY A 232 1.14 -14.36 -23.13
C GLY A 232 -0.37 -14.19 -23.28
N ASP A 233 -1.14 -15.06 -22.62
CA ASP A 233 -2.60 -15.00 -22.59
C ASP A 233 -3.13 -14.08 -21.47
N GLY A 234 -2.25 -13.59 -20.60
CA GLY A 234 -2.61 -12.76 -19.45
C GLY A 234 -2.37 -11.27 -19.65
N ARG A 235 -2.46 -10.55 -18.53
CA ARG A 235 -2.37 -9.08 -18.51
C ARG A 235 -1.52 -8.59 -17.35
N VAL A 236 -0.78 -7.51 -17.60
CA VAL A 236 0.02 -6.78 -16.63
C VAL A 236 -0.48 -5.34 -16.59
N VAL A 237 -0.89 -4.86 -15.42
CA VAL A 237 -1.34 -3.48 -15.18
C VAL A 237 -0.48 -2.88 -14.06
N LEU A 238 0.25 -1.81 -14.37
CA LEU A 238 1.22 -1.23 -13.45
C LEU A 238 0.84 0.21 -13.13
N PHE A 239 0.74 0.49 -11.84
CA PHE A 239 0.63 1.83 -11.30
C PHE A 239 1.95 2.21 -10.64
N GLY A 240 2.56 3.29 -11.11
CA GLY A 240 3.70 3.91 -10.45
C GLY A 240 3.30 4.55 -9.13
N SER A 241 2.16 5.24 -9.14
CA SER A 241 1.55 5.85 -7.96
C SER A 241 0.63 4.85 -7.23
N HIS A 242 0.02 5.28 -6.13
CA HIS A 242 -0.83 4.46 -5.26
C HIS A 242 -2.32 4.84 -5.43
N PRO A 243 -3.03 4.25 -6.41
CA PRO A 243 -4.48 4.45 -6.54
C PRO A 243 -5.27 3.88 -5.35
N GLU A 244 -4.71 2.92 -4.61
CA GLU A 244 -5.34 2.32 -3.43
C GLU A 244 -5.34 3.22 -2.19
N PHE A 245 -4.47 4.23 -2.17
CA PHE A 245 -4.40 5.19 -1.08
C PHE A 245 -5.46 6.27 -1.24
N GLY A 246 -6.09 6.60 -0.12
CA GLY A 246 -6.93 7.77 -0.01
C GLY A 246 -6.13 9.05 0.09
N LEU A 247 -6.80 10.17 -0.14
CA LEU A 247 -6.17 11.48 -0.18
C LEU A 247 -6.10 12.10 1.22
N GLY A 248 -6.93 11.68 2.16
CA GLY A 248 -7.02 12.21 3.52
C GLY A 248 -5.90 11.76 4.48
N PRO A 249 -6.05 12.10 5.78
CA PRO A 249 -5.09 11.73 6.81
C PRO A 249 -4.83 10.23 6.85
N LEU A 250 -3.57 9.86 7.12
CA LEU A 250 -3.13 8.45 7.16
C LEU A 250 -3.47 7.65 5.89
N LEU A 251 -3.57 8.35 4.75
CA LEU A 251 -3.89 7.77 3.44
C LEU A 251 -5.28 7.13 3.36
N LEU A 252 -6.22 7.57 4.21
CA LEU A 252 -7.64 7.21 4.16
C LEU A 252 -8.41 8.22 3.28
N GLY A 253 -9.70 8.00 3.04
CA GLY A 253 -10.51 8.87 2.16
C GLY A 253 -10.25 8.63 0.68
N TRP A 254 -10.73 7.50 0.16
CA TRP A 254 -10.62 7.12 -1.25
C TRP A 254 -11.30 8.15 -2.17
N GLY A 255 -10.54 8.60 -3.16
CA GLY A 255 -11.01 9.50 -4.22
C GLY A 255 -11.17 8.77 -5.56
N ALA A 256 -11.31 9.56 -6.64
CA ALA A 256 -11.43 9.04 -8.01
C ALA A 256 -10.23 8.18 -8.47
N GLY A 257 -9.07 8.31 -7.80
CA GLY A 257 -7.91 7.44 -8.02
C GLY A 257 -8.19 5.97 -7.68
N ALA A 258 -8.97 5.69 -6.63
CA ALA A 258 -9.32 4.33 -6.23
C ALA A 258 -10.21 3.64 -7.28
N ASP A 259 -11.09 4.41 -7.94
CA ASP A 259 -11.93 3.89 -9.02
C ASP A 259 -11.10 3.40 -10.22
N LEU A 260 -9.90 3.97 -10.48
CA LEU A 260 -8.99 3.45 -11.52
C LEU A 260 -8.56 2.01 -11.21
N LEU A 261 -8.17 1.75 -9.97
CA LEU A 261 -7.75 0.41 -9.54
C LEU A 261 -8.94 -0.57 -9.58
N VAL A 262 -10.10 -0.16 -9.10
CA VAL A 262 -11.31 -0.99 -9.15
C VAL A 262 -11.68 -1.34 -10.60
N ALA A 263 -11.64 -0.36 -11.51
CA ALA A 263 -11.91 -0.59 -12.92
C ALA A 263 -10.86 -1.50 -13.58
N ALA A 264 -9.58 -1.36 -13.20
CA ALA A 264 -8.52 -2.26 -13.67
C ALA A 264 -8.74 -3.71 -13.22
N LEU A 265 -9.18 -3.93 -11.98
CA LEU A 265 -9.52 -5.26 -11.46
C LEU A 265 -10.76 -5.87 -12.12
N ALA A 266 -11.77 -5.04 -12.43
CA ALA A 266 -13.00 -5.47 -13.09
C ALA A 266 -12.79 -5.81 -14.57
N HIS A 267 -11.85 -5.15 -15.24
CA HIS A 267 -11.63 -5.29 -16.68
C HIS A 267 -10.51 -6.29 -17.00
N ARG A 268 -10.78 -7.57 -16.67
CA ARG A 268 -9.87 -8.70 -16.91
C ARG A 268 -10.23 -9.50 -18.18
N PRO A 269 -9.27 -10.25 -18.77
CA PRO A 269 -9.58 -11.23 -19.81
C PRO A 269 -10.53 -12.32 -19.28
N PRO A 270 -11.44 -12.88 -20.11
CA PRO A 270 -12.22 -14.05 -19.73
C PRO A 270 -11.27 -15.22 -19.44
N ARG A 271 -11.32 -15.80 -18.24
CA ARG A 271 -10.57 -17.02 -17.91
C ARG A 271 -11.49 -18.22 -18.10
N SER A 272 -11.01 -19.30 -18.71
CA SER A 272 -11.76 -20.56 -18.74
C SER A 272 -12.05 -20.99 -17.29
N GLU A 273 -13.28 -21.43 -17.00
CA GLU A 273 -13.73 -21.94 -15.69
C GLU A 273 -13.04 -23.26 -15.28
N ARG A 274 -11.76 -23.46 -15.63
CA ARG A 274 -11.00 -24.63 -15.19
C ARG A 274 -10.82 -24.56 -13.69
N GLY A 275 -11.61 -25.39 -13.01
CA GLY A 275 -11.39 -25.88 -11.66
C GLY A 275 -11.14 -24.77 -10.63
N ARG A 276 -12.14 -23.93 -10.36
CA ARG A 276 -12.23 -23.32 -9.02
C ARG A 276 -12.50 -24.47 -8.05
N GLU A 277 -11.47 -25.20 -7.64
CA GLU A 277 -11.65 -26.19 -6.57
C GLU A 277 -11.99 -25.42 -5.29
N PRO A 278 -13.20 -25.61 -4.74
CA PRO A 278 -13.51 -25.08 -3.41
C PRO A 278 -12.62 -25.81 -2.42
N GLY A 279 -11.80 -25.08 -1.65
CA GLY A 279 -11.10 -25.68 -0.51
C GLY A 279 -9.57 -25.64 -0.52
N PHE A 280 -8.91 -24.83 -1.36
CA PHE A 280 -7.52 -24.46 -1.03
C PHE A 280 -7.55 -23.61 0.25
N GLY A 281 -7.38 -24.25 1.40
CA GLY A 281 -7.29 -23.59 2.70
C GLY A 281 -6.12 -22.62 2.65
N TRP A 282 -6.44 -21.32 2.52
CA TRP A 282 -5.45 -20.25 2.65
C TRP A 282 -4.79 -20.38 4.00
N SER A 283 -3.51 -20.15 3.99
CA SER A 283 -2.63 -20.67 5.00
C SER A 283 -2.49 -19.68 6.15
N VAL A 284 -3.08 -20.03 7.28
CA VAL A 284 -3.10 -19.22 8.49
C VAL A 284 -2.19 -19.86 9.52
N SER A 285 -1.39 -19.05 10.22
CA SER A 285 -0.62 -19.50 11.38
C SER A 285 -1.21 -18.82 12.61
N GLN A 286 -2.00 -19.55 13.38
CA GLN A 286 -2.61 -19.01 14.60
C GLN A 286 -1.58 -19.02 15.74
N GLU A 287 -1.42 -17.89 16.43
CA GLU A 287 -0.64 -17.81 17.67
C GLU A 287 -1.53 -18.07 18.90
N HIS A 288 -2.83 -17.87 18.74
CA HIS A 288 -3.82 -17.92 19.81
C HIS A 288 -4.88 -18.99 19.54
N ALA A 289 -4.46 -20.18 19.11
CA ALA A 289 -5.36 -21.29 18.73
C ALA A 289 -6.35 -21.73 19.84
N GLY A 290 -6.12 -21.34 21.09
CA GLY A 290 -7.04 -21.58 22.22
C GLY A 290 -8.14 -20.53 22.40
N ARG A 291 -8.13 -19.43 21.63
CA ARG A 291 -9.14 -18.36 21.69
C ARG A 291 -10.10 -18.46 20.51
N SER A 292 -11.39 -18.30 20.79
CA SER A 292 -12.43 -18.17 19.78
C SER A 292 -12.35 -16.83 19.03
N ALA A 293 -12.97 -16.75 17.86
CA ALA A 293 -13.01 -15.50 17.09
C ALA A 293 -13.64 -14.32 17.85
N PRO A 294 -14.75 -14.49 18.62
CA PRO A 294 -15.27 -13.43 19.47
C PRO A 294 -14.29 -12.97 20.55
N GLU A 295 -13.56 -13.89 21.19
CA GLU A 295 -12.56 -13.55 22.20
C GLU A 295 -11.38 -12.79 21.60
N LEU A 296 -10.93 -13.18 20.40
CA LEU A 296 -9.88 -12.46 19.67
C LEU A 296 -10.33 -11.05 19.29
N ALA A 297 -11.54 -10.92 18.73
CA ALA A 297 -12.11 -9.63 18.36
C ALA A 297 -12.28 -8.71 19.57
N ALA A 298 -12.81 -9.22 20.69
CA ALA A 298 -12.95 -8.45 21.93
C ALA A 298 -11.58 -7.98 22.47
N GLY A 299 -10.56 -8.86 22.46
CA GLY A 299 -9.20 -8.46 22.84
C GLY A 299 -8.64 -7.35 21.95
N ALA A 300 -8.82 -7.46 20.63
CA ALA A 300 -8.38 -6.43 19.70
C ALA A 300 -9.13 -5.10 19.90
N VAL A 301 -10.40 -5.10 20.31
CA VAL A 301 -11.14 -3.87 20.68
C VAL A 301 -10.47 -3.16 21.86
N ASP A 302 -10.15 -3.90 22.93
CA ASP A 302 -9.49 -3.34 24.11
C ASP A 302 -8.11 -2.77 23.74
N ASP A 303 -7.36 -3.47 22.90
CA ASP A 303 -6.04 -3.03 22.47
C ASP A 303 -6.12 -1.76 21.61
N LEU A 304 -7.08 -1.67 20.69
CA LEU A 304 -7.34 -0.48 19.87
C LEU A 304 -7.72 0.74 20.73
N HIS A 305 -8.52 0.55 21.78
CA HIS A 305 -8.82 1.62 22.73
C HIS A 305 -7.56 2.09 23.48
N ARG A 306 -6.68 1.17 23.90
CA ARG A 306 -5.40 1.54 24.53
C ARG A 306 -4.50 2.31 23.56
N MET A 307 -4.41 1.89 22.31
CA MET A 307 -3.64 2.61 21.28
C MET A 307 -4.20 4.02 21.05
N SER A 308 -5.52 4.16 20.96
CA SER A 308 -6.17 5.47 20.84
C SER A 308 -5.76 6.41 21.96
N ALA A 309 -5.80 5.93 23.22
CA ALA A 309 -5.37 6.70 24.37
C ALA A 309 -3.87 7.08 24.32
N ARG A 310 -3.01 6.15 23.88
CA ARG A 310 -1.56 6.41 23.71
C ARG A 310 -1.30 7.49 22.67
N PHE A 311 -1.92 7.40 21.49
CA PHE A 311 -1.80 8.43 20.46
C PHE A 311 -2.35 9.78 20.92
N ALA A 312 -3.49 9.80 21.62
CA ALA A 312 -4.03 11.03 22.19
C ALA A 312 -3.06 11.67 23.20
N ALA A 313 -2.38 10.86 24.02
CA ALA A 313 -1.34 11.36 24.93
C ALA A 313 -0.12 11.91 24.18
N LEU A 314 0.35 11.22 23.12
CA LEU A 314 1.45 11.70 22.27
C LEU A 314 1.14 13.03 21.58
N ALA A 315 -0.12 13.22 21.13
CA ALA A 315 -0.57 14.46 20.52
C ALA A 315 -0.51 15.67 21.46
N GLN A 316 -0.56 15.45 22.78
CA GLN A 316 -0.45 16.51 23.80
C GLN A 316 0.99 16.80 24.23
N LYS A 317 1.96 15.96 23.85
CA LYS A 317 3.36 16.20 24.21
C LYS A 317 3.87 17.42 23.44
N PRO A 318 4.59 18.36 24.10
CA PRO A 318 5.17 19.48 23.41
C PRO A 318 6.19 18.97 22.38
N PRO A 319 6.23 19.58 21.20
CA PRO A 319 7.11 19.10 20.14
C PRO A 319 8.58 19.42 20.45
N ASP A 320 9.44 18.43 20.25
CA ASP A 320 10.84 18.40 20.69
C ASP A 320 11.82 18.76 19.53
N ALA A 321 13.12 18.83 19.81
CA ALA A 321 14.18 19.16 18.86
C ALA A 321 14.39 18.08 17.77
N TRP A 322 14.06 16.81 18.05
CA TRP A 322 14.11 15.75 17.03
C TRP A 322 13.01 15.87 15.96
N LEU A 323 12.07 16.82 16.11
CA LEU A 323 11.08 17.18 15.07
C LEU A 323 11.51 18.38 14.23
N ASP A 324 12.67 18.99 14.51
CA ASP A 324 13.16 20.11 13.72
C ASP A 324 13.55 19.66 12.31
N ASP A 325 13.49 20.58 11.34
CA ASP A 325 13.75 20.29 9.92
C ASP A 325 15.14 19.68 9.67
N THR A 326 16.10 19.89 10.57
CA THR A 326 17.45 19.31 10.46
C THR A 326 17.57 17.87 10.99
N HIS A 327 16.55 17.37 11.70
CA HIS A 327 16.54 16.06 12.34
C HIS A 327 15.45 15.13 11.79
N ALA A 328 14.39 15.68 11.21
CA ALA A 328 13.29 14.89 10.66
C ALA A 328 12.96 15.30 9.22
N ALA A 329 12.64 14.29 8.41
CA ALA A 329 12.25 14.49 7.02
C ALA A 329 10.86 15.10 6.87
N ARG A 330 10.68 15.87 5.79
CA ARG A 330 9.40 16.42 5.35
C ARG A 330 8.73 15.44 4.37
N PHE A 331 7.45 15.14 4.57
CA PHE A 331 6.66 14.30 3.67
C PHE A 331 5.26 14.88 3.44
N HIS A 332 4.65 14.56 2.30
CA HIS A 332 3.28 14.99 1.98
C HIS A 332 3.05 16.50 2.06
N GLY A 333 4.07 17.30 1.71
CA GLY A 333 4.04 18.77 1.77
C GLY A 333 4.06 19.34 3.20
N ARG A 334 4.32 18.52 4.22
CA ARG A 334 4.30 18.91 5.64
C ARG A 334 5.67 18.76 6.28
N ASP A 335 5.98 19.66 7.22
CA ASP A 335 7.07 19.46 8.16
C ASP A 335 6.75 18.39 9.21
N ALA A 336 7.79 17.87 9.86
CA ALA A 336 7.65 16.77 10.82
C ALA A 336 6.82 17.15 12.04
N ARG A 337 6.88 18.41 12.48
CA ARG A 337 6.14 18.91 13.66
C ARG A 337 4.64 18.94 13.41
N SER A 338 4.23 19.46 12.26
CA SER A 338 2.84 19.51 11.81
C SER A 338 2.31 18.09 11.58
N ALA A 339 3.10 17.25 10.88
CA ALA A 339 2.75 15.85 10.68
C ALA A 339 2.60 15.09 12.00
N TRP A 340 3.50 15.27 12.97
CA TRP A 340 3.40 14.66 14.29
C TRP A 340 2.09 15.02 14.98
N HIS A 341 1.76 16.30 15.07
CA HIS A 341 0.54 16.76 15.73
C HIS A 341 -0.73 16.22 15.05
N ASP A 342 -0.81 16.33 13.72
CA ASP A 342 -2.03 15.98 13.00
C ASP A 342 -2.20 14.46 12.89
N ASP A 343 -1.13 13.72 12.63
CA ASP A 343 -1.20 12.29 12.37
C ASP A 343 -1.32 11.47 13.66
N THR A 344 -0.78 11.94 14.80
CA THR A 344 -1.10 11.32 16.11
C THR A 344 -2.57 11.50 16.48
N ARG A 345 -3.15 12.68 16.25
CA ARG A 345 -4.59 12.92 16.47
C ARG A 345 -5.46 12.09 15.52
N ALA A 346 -5.07 12.02 14.25
CA ALA A 346 -5.75 11.19 13.27
C ALA A 346 -5.68 9.70 13.67
N ALA A 347 -4.52 9.22 14.12
CA ALA A 347 -4.35 7.84 14.55
C ALA A 347 -5.21 7.51 15.77
N ALA A 348 -5.34 8.41 16.75
CA ALA A 348 -6.25 8.24 17.88
C ALA A 348 -7.71 8.09 17.44
N HIS A 349 -8.17 8.96 16.53
CA HIS A 349 -9.52 8.87 15.98
C HIS A 349 -9.74 7.58 15.19
N VAL A 350 -8.78 7.20 14.34
CA VAL A 350 -8.85 5.99 13.51
C VAL A 350 -8.85 4.72 14.35
N ALA A 351 -8.02 4.64 15.39
CA ALA A 351 -8.02 3.51 16.33
C ALA A 351 -9.35 3.40 17.07
N THR A 352 -9.94 4.54 17.47
CA THR A 352 -11.29 4.58 18.08
C THR A 352 -12.36 4.10 17.10
N ALA A 353 -12.32 4.56 15.85
CA ALA A 353 -13.24 4.13 14.80
C ALA A 353 -13.17 2.61 14.57
N ALA A 354 -11.96 2.06 14.50
CA ALA A 354 -11.75 0.63 14.35
C ALA A 354 -12.31 -0.15 15.54
N ALA A 355 -12.07 0.32 16.77
CA ALA A 355 -12.58 -0.31 17.99
C ALA A 355 -14.12 -0.35 18.02
N LEU A 356 -14.78 0.76 17.68
CA LEU A 356 -16.25 0.87 17.70
C LEU A 356 -16.91 -0.06 16.67
N ASP A 357 -16.39 -0.08 15.44
CA ASP A 357 -16.90 -0.97 14.40
C ASP A 357 -16.63 -2.44 14.76
N LEU A 358 -15.43 -2.78 15.25
CA LEU A 358 -15.10 -4.15 15.64
C LEU A 358 -15.93 -4.63 16.83
N ALA A 359 -16.20 -3.77 17.82
CA ALA A 359 -17.04 -4.09 18.97
C ALA A 359 -18.45 -4.51 18.56
N THR A 360 -18.97 -3.92 17.48
CA THR A 360 -20.28 -4.29 16.90
C THR A 360 -20.22 -5.66 16.24
N LEU A 361 -19.09 -6.03 15.63
CA LEU A 361 -18.90 -7.30 14.91
C LEU A 361 -18.47 -8.46 15.82
N ALA A 362 -17.87 -8.17 16.98
CA ALA A 362 -17.22 -9.15 17.83
C ALA A 362 -18.14 -10.26 18.36
N PRO A 363 -19.37 -9.98 18.85
CA PRO A 363 -20.26 -11.04 19.37
C PRO A 363 -20.60 -12.12 18.34
N ASP A 364 -20.71 -11.72 17.07
CA ASP A 364 -21.09 -12.59 15.96
C ASP A 364 -19.87 -13.10 15.17
N ALA A 365 -18.65 -12.97 15.72
CA ALA A 365 -17.46 -13.43 15.05
C ALA A 365 -17.37 -14.96 14.99
N THR A 366 -16.92 -15.47 13.84
CA THR A 366 -16.87 -16.89 13.55
C THR A 366 -15.47 -17.33 13.12
N SER A 367 -15.26 -18.64 12.96
CA SER A 367 -13.99 -19.18 12.47
C SER A 367 -13.59 -18.67 11.07
N VAL A 368 -14.52 -18.13 10.29
CA VAL A 368 -14.24 -17.48 8.99
C VAL A 368 -13.48 -16.17 9.16
N ASP A 369 -13.59 -15.53 10.33
CA ASP A 369 -12.92 -14.26 10.65
C ASP A 369 -11.55 -14.48 11.30
N THR A 370 -11.28 -15.66 11.86
CA THR A 370 -10.01 -15.98 12.52
C THR A 370 -8.78 -15.64 11.69
N PRO A 371 -8.70 -15.90 10.36
CA PRO A 371 -7.55 -15.51 9.55
C PRO A 371 -7.24 -14.00 9.54
N TRP A 372 -8.24 -13.16 9.82
CA TRP A 372 -8.11 -11.70 9.87
C TRP A 372 -7.83 -11.19 11.29
N LEU A 373 -8.11 -12.01 12.31
CA LEU A 373 -7.94 -11.67 13.72
C LEU A 373 -6.63 -12.22 14.29
N ASP A 374 -6.23 -13.42 13.88
CA ASP A 374 -5.07 -14.15 14.39
C ASP A 374 -4.34 -14.87 13.24
N ASP A 375 -3.30 -14.23 12.74
CA ASP A 375 -2.39 -14.82 11.75
C ASP A 375 -1.01 -14.21 11.95
N ALA A 376 -0.08 -15.05 12.40
CA ALA A 376 1.28 -14.70 12.77
C ALA A 376 1.99 -13.94 11.64
N ALA A 377 2.91 -13.03 11.98
CA ALA A 377 3.88 -12.59 10.99
C ALA A 377 4.82 -13.75 10.64
N ARG A 378 5.25 -13.87 9.38
CA ARG A 378 6.29 -14.83 9.01
C ARG A 378 7.69 -14.24 9.28
N ALA A 379 8.68 -15.09 9.53
CA ALA A 379 10.01 -14.63 9.93
C ALA A 379 10.73 -13.82 8.84
N ASP A 380 10.43 -14.10 7.57
CA ASP A 380 10.97 -13.45 6.37
C ASP A 380 10.07 -12.31 5.84
N GLN A 381 9.03 -11.95 6.60
CA GLN A 381 8.01 -11.00 6.17
C GLN A 381 8.46 -9.54 6.38
N ASP A 382 8.69 -8.80 5.28
CA ASP A 382 8.96 -7.35 5.31
C ASP A 382 7.66 -6.54 5.35
N PHE A 383 7.07 -6.43 6.55
CA PHE A 383 5.65 -6.06 6.70
C PHE A 383 4.75 -6.97 5.84
N GLY A 384 3.46 -6.69 5.73
CA GLY A 384 2.56 -7.52 4.95
C GLY A 384 1.37 -7.97 5.77
N ALA A 385 0.64 -8.95 5.25
CA ALA A 385 -0.61 -9.38 5.85
C ALA A 385 -0.37 -10.21 7.12
N MET A 386 -0.97 -9.76 8.22
CA MET A 386 -1.02 -10.44 9.51
C MET A 386 -2.40 -10.19 10.15
N GLY A 387 -2.74 -11.00 11.15
CA GLY A 387 -3.98 -10.84 11.90
C GLY A 387 -4.01 -9.52 12.67
N LEU A 388 -5.22 -9.04 12.97
CA LEU A 388 -5.43 -7.79 13.69
C LEU A 388 -4.73 -7.77 15.06
N THR A 389 -4.71 -8.92 15.77
CA THR A 389 -4.02 -9.06 17.05
C THR A 389 -2.52 -8.79 16.91
N GLN A 390 -1.87 -9.39 15.90
CA GLN A 390 -0.45 -9.17 15.62
C GLN A 390 -0.17 -7.75 15.13
N LEU A 391 -1.05 -7.21 14.29
CA LEU A 391 -0.92 -5.85 13.77
C LEU A 391 -0.96 -4.81 14.91
N VAL A 392 -1.90 -4.95 15.83
CA VAL A 392 -2.01 -4.10 17.01
C VAL A 392 -0.82 -4.26 17.95
N GLY A 393 -0.36 -5.50 18.18
CA GLY A 393 0.87 -5.75 18.94
C GLY A 393 2.10 -5.07 18.32
N ARG A 394 2.22 -5.07 16.99
CA ARG A 394 3.30 -4.37 16.27
C ARG A 394 3.21 -2.86 16.46
N ILE A 395 2.00 -2.28 16.39
CA ILE A 395 1.81 -0.84 16.63
C ILE A 395 2.24 -0.48 18.06
N ASP A 396 1.82 -1.26 19.05
CA ASP A 396 2.20 -1.05 20.45
C ASP A 396 3.72 -1.07 20.65
N ALA A 397 4.41 -2.05 20.05
CA ALA A 397 5.86 -2.15 20.08
C ALA A 397 6.55 -0.94 19.42
N MET A 398 6.04 -0.47 18.28
CA MET A 398 6.58 0.70 17.58
C MET A 398 6.39 1.99 18.38
N LEU A 399 5.23 2.16 19.03
CA LEU A 399 5.00 3.30 19.93
C LEU A 399 5.95 3.27 21.12
N SER A 400 6.14 2.10 21.74
CA SER A 400 7.06 1.95 22.86
C SER A 400 8.52 2.23 22.46
N ALA A 401 8.92 1.81 21.25
CA ALA A 401 10.23 2.14 20.68
C ALA A 401 10.36 3.63 20.39
N ALA A 402 9.32 4.27 19.84
CA ALA A 402 9.31 5.72 19.57
C ALA A 402 9.46 6.54 20.86
N GLU A 403 8.75 6.16 21.92
CA GLU A 403 8.84 6.80 23.23
C GLU A 403 10.23 6.66 23.84
N GLY A 404 10.81 5.45 23.83
CA GLY A 404 12.18 5.24 24.31
C GLY A 404 13.26 5.89 23.44
N ALA A 405 13.00 6.09 22.15
CA ALA A 405 13.90 6.82 21.26
C ALA A 405 13.82 8.35 21.48
N ALA A 406 12.64 8.88 21.83
CA ALA A 406 12.44 10.31 22.08
C ALA A 406 13.20 10.81 23.31
N GLU A 407 13.55 9.92 24.24
CA GLU A 407 14.37 10.24 25.43
C GLU A 407 15.87 10.34 25.12
N ARG A 408 16.30 9.97 23.91
CA ARG A 408 17.71 9.97 23.50
C ARG A 408 18.07 11.30 22.82
N PRO A 409 19.35 11.71 22.84
CA PRO A 409 19.80 12.87 22.08
C PRO A 409 19.42 12.76 20.59
N PRO A 410 18.84 13.82 19.97
CA PRO A 410 18.49 13.81 18.55
C PRO A 410 19.69 13.47 17.67
N ARG A 411 19.46 12.63 16.66
CA ARG A 411 20.47 12.27 15.65
C ARG A 411 20.04 12.84 14.30
N ARG A 412 20.97 13.50 13.63
CA ARG A 412 20.73 14.06 12.30
C ARG A 412 20.84 12.96 11.22
N PRO A 413 19.80 12.71 10.42
CA PRO A 413 19.88 11.78 9.30
C PRO A 413 20.72 12.36 8.14
N VAL A 414 21.35 11.49 7.34
CA VAL A 414 22.05 11.89 6.11
C VAL A 414 21.09 11.81 4.92
N HIS A 415 20.21 10.80 4.91
CA HIS A 415 19.11 10.62 3.96
C HIS A 415 17.77 10.60 4.68
N ALA A 416 16.71 11.00 3.98
CA ALA A 416 15.35 11.12 4.53
C ALA A 416 14.73 9.81 5.08
N TYR A 417 15.32 8.67 4.74
CA TYR A 417 14.91 7.34 5.22
C TYR A 417 15.93 6.71 6.16
N ASP A 418 17.01 7.41 6.52
CA ASP A 418 17.91 6.95 7.57
C ASP A 418 17.17 6.90 8.90
N LEU A 419 17.60 6.01 9.80
CA LEU A 419 17.00 5.86 11.14
C LEU A 419 15.51 5.47 11.08
N PHE A 420 15.04 4.85 10.00
CA PHE A 420 13.63 4.50 9.81
C PHE A 420 13.06 3.65 10.96
N ASP A 421 13.88 2.80 11.57
CA ASP A 421 13.56 1.89 12.67
C ASP A 421 14.00 2.39 14.05
N GLU A 422 14.61 3.58 14.13
CA GLU A 422 15.17 4.13 15.36
C GLU A 422 14.64 5.53 15.70
N HIS A 423 14.20 6.30 14.71
CA HIS A 423 13.80 7.68 14.90
C HIS A 423 12.34 7.77 15.38
N PRO A 424 12.03 8.56 16.43
CA PRO A 424 10.67 8.64 16.99
C PRO A 424 9.62 9.03 15.94
N TYR A 425 9.96 9.99 15.08
CA TYR A 425 9.10 10.42 13.97
C TYR A 425 8.78 9.28 12.99
N HIS A 426 9.78 8.50 12.56
CA HIS A 426 9.58 7.40 11.61
C HIS A 426 8.78 6.24 12.22
N LEU A 427 9.07 5.90 13.47
CA LEU A 427 8.37 4.86 14.21
C LEU A 427 6.90 5.23 14.47
N ALA A 428 6.61 6.49 14.79
CA ALA A 428 5.25 6.90 15.16
C ALA A 428 4.39 7.32 13.96
N VAL A 429 4.86 8.21 13.07
CA VAL A 429 3.96 8.95 12.16
C VAL A 429 4.42 9.09 10.70
N ALA A 430 5.72 8.97 10.39
CA ALA A 430 6.25 9.48 9.13
C ALA A 430 5.78 8.78 7.85
N SER A 431 5.17 7.60 7.94
CA SER A 431 4.82 6.79 6.77
C SER A 431 3.63 5.88 7.02
N TYR A 432 3.09 5.27 5.96
CA TYR A 432 2.07 4.22 6.05
C TYR A 432 2.56 2.96 6.80
N LEU A 433 3.86 2.83 7.02
CA LEU A 433 4.49 1.74 7.78
C LEU A 433 4.72 2.11 9.25
N SER A 434 4.51 3.36 9.66
CA SER A 434 4.64 3.80 11.05
C SER A 434 3.48 3.30 11.91
N ALA A 435 3.56 3.44 13.23
CA ALA A 435 2.47 3.11 14.15
C ALA A 435 1.13 3.77 13.76
N ALA A 436 1.13 5.03 13.35
CA ALA A 436 -0.04 5.76 12.87
C ALA A 436 -0.57 5.18 11.55
N GLY A 437 0.32 4.91 10.58
CA GLY A 437 -0.05 4.25 9.32
C GLY A 437 -0.63 2.85 9.53
N LEU A 438 -0.04 2.06 10.43
CA LEU A 438 -0.55 0.74 10.79
C LEU A 438 -1.88 0.81 11.58
N SER A 439 -2.18 1.92 12.25
CA SER A 439 -3.52 2.14 12.83
C SER A 439 -4.58 2.29 11.74
N ALA A 440 -4.25 2.93 10.61
CA ALA A 440 -5.11 2.91 9.43
C ALA A 440 -5.24 1.50 8.84
N ALA A 441 -4.16 0.71 8.80
CA ALA A 441 -4.23 -0.70 8.43
C ALA A 441 -5.18 -1.51 9.33
N ALA A 442 -5.19 -1.26 10.64
CA ALA A 442 -6.10 -1.92 11.57
C ALA A 442 -7.57 -1.59 11.25
N LEU A 443 -7.89 -0.33 10.97
CA LEU A 443 -9.22 0.07 10.49
C LEU A 443 -9.59 -0.63 9.18
N LEU A 444 -8.66 -0.74 8.23
CA LEU A 444 -8.86 -1.41 6.94
C LEU A 444 -9.11 -2.92 7.10
N VAL A 445 -8.46 -3.58 8.08
CA VAL A 445 -8.77 -4.97 8.44
C VAL A 445 -10.19 -5.10 8.98
N VAL A 446 -10.60 -4.23 9.90
CA VAL A 446 -11.97 -4.21 10.45
C VAL A 446 -13.00 -3.97 9.33
N ALA A 447 -12.73 -3.02 8.44
CA ALA A 447 -13.57 -2.75 7.27
C ALA A 447 -13.66 -3.96 6.32
N THR A 448 -12.58 -4.72 6.18
CA THR A 448 -12.56 -5.95 5.38
C THR A 448 -13.43 -7.04 6.02
N ILE A 449 -13.34 -7.23 7.35
CA ILE A 449 -14.21 -8.17 8.08
C ILE A 449 -15.68 -7.77 7.90
N ALA A 450 -16.02 -6.48 8.09
CA ALA A 450 -17.36 -5.96 7.87
C ALA A 450 -17.87 -6.26 6.45
N ALA A 451 -17.09 -5.89 5.43
CA ALA A 451 -17.46 -6.07 4.02
C ALA A 451 -17.70 -7.55 3.67
N ARG A 452 -16.89 -8.46 4.21
CA ARG A 452 -17.05 -9.92 4.01
C ARG A 452 -18.34 -10.47 4.62
N ARG A 453 -18.91 -9.79 5.62
CA ARG A 453 -20.21 -10.09 6.22
C ARG A 453 -21.36 -9.33 5.55
N GLY A 454 -21.09 -8.59 4.47
CA GLY A 454 -22.10 -7.79 3.77
C GLY A 454 -22.56 -6.56 4.54
N VAL A 455 -21.78 -6.10 5.52
CA VAL A 455 -22.08 -4.90 6.31
C VAL A 455 -21.01 -3.82 6.10
N ILE A 456 -21.37 -2.58 6.42
CA ILE A 456 -20.46 -1.43 6.36
C ILE A 456 -20.36 -0.87 7.78
N GLY A 457 -19.15 -0.85 8.35
CA GLY A 457 -18.88 -0.17 9.61
C GLY A 457 -19.07 1.34 9.44
N PRO A 458 -19.96 2.01 10.18
CA PRO A 458 -20.24 3.43 9.98
C PRO A 458 -19.02 4.31 10.25
N HIS A 459 -18.15 3.94 11.19
CA HIS A 459 -16.98 4.73 11.54
C HIS A 459 -15.84 4.57 10.52
N ALA A 460 -15.61 3.34 10.06
CA ALA A 460 -14.74 3.06 8.92
C ALA A 460 -15.24 3.78 7.67
N ALA A 461 -16.55 3.78 7.43
CA ALA A 461 -17.09 4.45 6.26
C ALA A 461 -16.87 5.96 6.25
N ALA A 462 -17.05 6.60 7.41
CA ALA A 462 -16.74 8.02 7.56
C ALA A 462 -15.26 8.31 7.28
N SER A 463 -14.34 7.39 7.59
CA SER A 463 -12.91 7.58 7.35
C SER A 463 -12.48 7.24 5.91
N LEU A 464 -13.11 6.25 5.29
CA LEU A 464 -12.74 5.73 3.97
C LEU A 464 -13.37 6.49 2.80
N TRP A 465 -14.52 7.13 3.00
CA TRP A 465 -15.23 7.88 1.97
C TRP A 465 -15.50 9.34 2.34
N ALA A 466 -14.82 9.88 3.38
CA ALA A 466 -14.90 11.30 3.68
C ALA A 466 -14.56 12.14 2.45
N GLU A 467 -15.40 13.12 2.15
CA GLU A 467 -15.03 14.20 1.24
C GLU A 467 -13.82 14.91 1.85
N THR A 468 -12.68 14.89 1.17
CA THR A 468 -11.55 15.74 1.54
C THR A 468 -11.99 17.18 1.35
N ALA A 469 -12.13 17.93 2.45
CA ALA A 469 -12.25 19.38 2.37
C ALA A 469 -11.01 19.91 1.64
N SER A 470 -11.25 20.55 0.50
CA SER A 470 -10.23 21.12 -0.40
C SER A 470 -9.49 22.28 0.24
#